data_AF-A0A6A5DXC0-F1
#
_entry.id   AF-A0A6A5DXC0-F1
#
_cell.length_a   1.000
_cell.length_b   1.000
_cell.length_c   1.000
_cell.angle_alpha   90.00
_cell.angle_beta   90.00
_cell.angle_gamma   90.00
#
_symmetry.space_group_name_H-M   'P 1'
#
loop_
_entity.id
_entity.type
_entity.pdbx_description
1 polymer ?
#
loop_
_entity_poly.entity_id
_entity_poly.type
_entity_poly.pdbx_seq_one_letter_code
_entity_poly.pdbx_strand_id
1 'polypeptide(L)'
;MFSPSSQVLLNPKPSRLSVDMERTFIAVKPDGVQRGLIGEIIKRFETRGFKLVASKFMKASEDFMKTHYLDLKDMPFYAGLCKYMSSGPVFAMVWEGQNIVKLARMMLGETNPADSKPGSIRGDLCINIGRNIIHGSDTLENAKREVGLWFKAEEFVEWTPCAQPFLYE
;
A
#
# COMPACT_ATOMS: atom_id res chain seq x y z
N MET A 1 -60.34 -27.64 8.86
CA MET A 1 -59.10 -28.46 8.78
C MET A 1 -58.16 -27.77 7.80
N PHE A 2 -57.06 -27.22 8.30
CA PHE A 2 -56.01 -26.60 7.49
C PHE A 2 -55.04 -27.68 6.97
N SER A 3 -54.68 -27.60 5.68
CA SER A 3 -53.30 -27.76 5.20
C SER A 3 -53.25 -27.64 3.66
N PRO A 4 -52.52 -26.67 3.10
CA PRO A 4 -51.85 -26.80 1.82
C PRO A 4 -50.35 -26.98 2.05
N SER A 5 -49.84 -28.10 1.56
CA SER A 5 -48.43 -28.49 1.61
C SER A 5 -47.54 -27.53 0.83
N SER A 6 -46.63 -26.90 1.57
CA SER A 6 -45.21 -26.74 1.23
C SER A 6 -44.85 -26.13 -0.13
N GLN A 7 -45.09 -24.82 -0.28
CA GLN A 7 -44.20 -24.01 -1.12
C GLN A 7 -42.84 -23.93 -0.41
N VAL A 8 -41.84 -24.60 -0.97
CA VAL A 8 -40.44 -24.42 -0.60
C VAL A 8 -40.08 -22.99 -0.98
N LEU A 9 -40.06 -22.11 0.03
CA LEU A 9 -39.50 -20.78 -0.08
C LEU A 9 -38.01 -20.96 -0.43
N LEU A 10 -37.67 -20.71 -1.69
CA LEU A 10 -36.30 -20.44 -2.09
C LEU A 10 -35.88 -19.17 -1.35
N ASN A 11 -35.26 -19.35 -0.19
CA ASN A 11 -34.53 -18.28 0.45
C ASN A 11 -33.55 -17.72 -0.58
N PRO A 12 -33.52 -16.39 -0.83
CA PRO A 12 -32.43 -15.82 -1.58
C PRO A 12 -31.13 -16.17 -0.84
N LYS A 13 -30.22 -16.87 -1.52
CA LYS A 13 -28.86 -17.07 -1.01
C LYS A 13 -28.35 -15.69 -0.56
N PRO A 14 -27.77 -15.55 0.64
CA PRO A 14 -27.14 -14.30 1.02
C PRO A 14 -26.17 -13.91 -0.10
N SER A 15 -26.31 -12.69 -0.60
CA SER A 15 -25.35 -12.07 -1.52
C SER A 15 -23.96 -12.35 -0.97
N ARG A 16 -23.09 -12.98 -1.77
CA ARG A 16 -21.67 -13.16 -1.44
C ARG A 16 -21.19 -11.85 -0.81
N LEU A 17 -20.73 -11.91 0.43
CA LEU A 17 -20.22 -10.76 1.16
C LEU A 17 -19.25 -10.04 0.22
N SER A 18 -19.52 -8.76 -0.07
CA SER A 18 -18.57 -7.94 -0.80
C SER A 18 -17.28 -7.94 0.02
N VAL A 19 -16.23 -8.56 -0.49
CA VAL A 19 -14.91 -8.49 0.15
C VAL A 19 -14.54 -7.01 0.22
N ASP A 20 -14.36 -6.48 1.44
CA ASP A 20 -13.97 -5.08 1.64
C ASP A 20 -12.56 -4.87 1.06
N MET A 21 -12.52 -4.32 -0.15
CA MET A 21 -11.30 -3.97 -0.84
C MET A 21 -10.82 -2.62 -0.36
N GLU A 22 -9.66 -2.63 0.30
CA GLU A 22 -8.97 -1.42 0.74
C GLU A 22 -7.88 -1.04 -0.25
N ARG A 23 -7.43 0.22 -0.18
CA ARG A 23 -6.25 0.70 -0.90
C ARG A 23 -5.22 1.25 0.08
N THR A 24 -3.94 1.03 -0.22
CA THR A 24 -2.83 1.59 0.53
C THR A 24 -1.84 2.29 -0.40
N PHE A 25 -1.22 3.35 0.09
CA PHE A 25 -0.15 4.03 -0.62
C PHE A 25 1.20 3.41 -0.25
N ILE A 26 2.01 3.08 -1.25
CA ILE A 26 3.37 2.57 -1.10
C ILE A 26 4.29 3.43 -1.96
N ALA A 27 5.44 3.82 -1.42
CA ALA A 27 6.46 4.53 -2.20
C ALA A 27 7.84 3.91 -2.01
N VAL A 28 8.49 3.56 -3.12
CA VAL A 28 9.93 3.29 -3.14
C VAL A 28 10.65 4.64 -3.01
N LYS A 29 11.41 4.78 -1.93
CA LYS A 29 12.17 6.00 -1.58
C LYS A 29 13.39 6.17 -2.50
N PRO A 30 14.05 7.35 -2.49
CA PRO A 30 15.17 7.61 -3.39
C PRO A 30 16.30 6.58 -3.31
N ASP A 31 16.64 6.10 -2.11
CA ASP A 31 17.62 5.03 -1.91
C ASP A 31 17.17 3.68 -2.48
N GLY A 32 15.89 3.33 -2.38
CA GLY A 32 15.34 2.12 -3.00
C GLY A 32 15.44 2.16 -4.53
N VAL A 33 15.16 3.33 -5.13
CA VAL A 33 15.32 3.54 -6.57
C VAL A 33 16.77 3.47 -6.99
N GLN A 34 17.66 4.20 -6.32
CA GLN A 34 19.10 4.24 -6.64
C GLN A 34 19.77 2.87 -6.52
N ARG A 35 19.21 1.98 -5.71
CA ARG A 35 19.70 0.60 -5.53
C ARG A 35 19.04 -0.42 -6.47
N GLY A 36 18.17 0.02 -7.39
CA GLY A 36 17.52 -0.86 -8.37
C GLY A 36 16.46 -1.79 -7.78
N LEU A 37 15.84 -1.42 -6.65
CA LEU A 37 14.94 -2.31 -5.89
C LEU A 37 13.45 -2.18 -6.25
N ILE A 38 13.09 -1.36 -7.23
CA ILE A 38 11.69 -1.16 -7.65
C ILE A 38 11.05 -2.50 -8.03
N GLY A 39 11.69 -3.28 -8.91
CA GLY A 39 11.16 -4.55 -9.38
C GLY A 39 11.01 -5.59 -8.26
N GLU A 40 11.99 -5.68 -7.36
CA GLU A 40 11.93 -6.60 -6.21
C GLU A 40 10.78 -6.25 -5.27
N ILE A 41 10.57 -4.96 -5.00
CA ILE A 41 9.45 -4.50 -4.17
C ILE A 41 8.11 -4.82 -4.84
N ILE A 42 7.92 -4.45 -6.11
CA ILE A 42 6.69 -4.73 -6.86
C ILE A 42 6.39 -6.23 -6.84
N LYS A 43 7.39 -7.06 -7.17
CA LYS A 43 7.27 -8.52 -7.20
C LYS A 43 6.72 -9.09 -5.89
N ARG A 44 7.14 -8.57 -4.74
CA ARG A 44 6.65 -9.04 -3.43
C ARG A 44 5.15 -8.75 -3.24
N PHE A 45 4.66 -7.60 -3.68
CA PHE A 45 3.23 -7.27 -3.65
C PHE A 45 2.41 -8.10 -4.65
N GLU A 46 2.91 -8.27 -5.88
CA GLU A 46 2.26 -9.10 -6.89
C GLU A 46 2.17 -10.57 -6.47
N THR A 47 3.29 -11.13 -5.97
CA THR A 47 3.35 -12.52 -5.51
C THR A 47 2.41 -12.77 -4.34
N ARG A 48 2.17 -11.76 -3.49
CA ARG A 48 1.21 -11.85 -2.38
C ARG A 48 -0.25 -11.90 -2.87
N GLY A 49 -0.53 -11.46 -4.11
CA GLY A 49 -1.87 -11.40 -4.69
C GLY A 49 -2.54 -10.03 -4.58
N PHE A 50 -1.80 -8.98 -4.22
CA PHE A 50 -2.35 -7.62 -4.23
C PHE A 50 -2.41 -7.06 -5.65
N LYS A 51 -3.40 -6.20 -5.89
CA LYS A 51 -3.67 -5.62 -7.21
C LYS A 51 -3.07 -4.22 -7.31
N LEU A 52 -2.23 -3.97 -8.29
CA LEU A 52 -1.74 -2.62 -8.60
C LEU A 52 -2.85 -1.83 -9.30
N VAL A 53 -3.20 -0.65 -8.80
CA VAL A 53 -4.26 0.20 -9.36
C VAL A 53 -3.77 1.56 -9.86
N ALA A 54 -2.61 2.01 -9.41
CA ALA A 54 -1.94 3.20 -9.92
C ALA A 54 -0.43 3.13 -9.63
N SER A 55 0.40 3.68 -10.51
CA SER A 55 1.82 3.89 -10.21
C SER A 55 2.40 5.03 -11.04
N LYS A 56 3.44 5.68 -10.52
CA LYS A 56 4.24 6.65 -11.28
C LYS A 56 5.66 6.79 -10.77
N PHE A 57 6.56 7.08 -11.69
CA PHE A 57 7.96 7.41 -11.42
C PHE A 57 8.14 8.93 -11.50
N MET A 58 8.52 9.56 -10.41
CA MET A 58 8.59 11.03 -10.35
C MET A 58 9.65 11.52 -9.37
N LYS A 59 10.04 12.79 -9.50
CA LYS A 59 10.80 13.51 -8.47
C LYS A 59 9.87 14.52 -7.80
N ALA A 60 9.52 14.29 -6.54
CA ALA A 60 8.66 15.20 -5.80
C ALA A 60 9.44 16.40 -5.25
N SER A 61 8.78 17.57 -5.20
CA SER A 61 9.36 18.77 -4.58
C SER A 61 9.45 18.61 -3.06
N GLU A 62 10.32 19.42 -2.44
CA GLU A 62 10.40 19.44 -0.97
C GLU A 62 9.09 19.92 -0.34
N ASP A 63 8.40 20.89 -0.95
CA ASP A 63 7.11 21.38 -0.45
C ASP A 63 6.02 20.31 -0.52
N PHE A 64 6.02 19.49 -1.58
CA PHE A 64 5.14 18.32 -1.64
C PHE A 64 5.44 17.32 -0.52
N MET A 65 6.73 17.09 -0.21
CA MET A 65 7.13 16.23 0.91
C MET A 65 6.75 16.79 2.28
N LYS A 66 6.78 18.12 2.45
CA LYS A 66 6.26 18.78 3.65
C LYS A 66 4.76 18.55 3.83
N THR A 67 3.99 18.60 2.75
CA THR A 67 2.56 18.26 2.78
C THR A 67 2.34 16.79 3.14
N HIS A 68 3.13 15.88 2.56
CA HIS A 68 3.01 14.44 2.86
C HIS A 68 3.35 14.11 4.33
N TYR A 69 4.41 14.70 4.88
CA TYR A 69 4.87 14.46 6.26
C TYR A 69 4.36 15.49 7.28
N LEU A 70 3.24 16.16 7.00
CA LEU A 70 2.73 17.25 7.85
C LEU A 70 2.56 16.83 9.32
N ASP A 71 2.13 15.59 9.56
CA ASP A 71 1.94 15.02 10.91
C ASP A 71 3.25 14.92 11.71
N LEU A 72 4.40 14.99 11.03
CA LEU A 72 5.72 14.90 11.63
C LEU A 72 6.41 16.27 11.73
N LYS A 73 5.74 17.38 11.42
CA LYS A 73 6.35 18.72 11.32
C LYS A 73 7.13 19.16 12.58
N ASP A 74 6.69 18.71 13.76
CA ASP A 74 7.28 19.07 15.05
C ASP A 74 8.41 18.11 15.47
N MET A 75 8.69 17.08 14.67
CA MET A 75 9.75 16.11 14.93
C MET A 75 11.12 16.67 14.51
N PRO A 76 12.20 16.42 15.28
CA PRO A 76 13.52 17.00 15.01
C PRO A 76 14.13 16.56 13.67
N PHE A 77 13.69 15.41 13.13
CA PHE A 77 14.16 14.87 11.86
C PHE A 77 13.34 15.32 10.63
N TYR A 78 12.25 16.07 10.81
CA TYR A 78 11.29 16.42 9.76
C TYR A 78 11.93 17.13 8.55
N ALA A 79 12.71 18.18 8.81
CA ALA A 79 13.38 18.93 7.74
C ALA A 79 14.34 18.04 6.94
N GLY A 80 15.10 17.19 7.64
CA GLY A 80 15.99 16.21 7.03
C GLY A 80 15.24 15.18 6.20
N LEU A 81 14.09 14.69 6.70
CA LEU A 81 13.23 13.74 6.00
C LEU A 81 12.66 14.31 4.70
N CYS A 82 12.13 15.54 4.74
CA CYS A 82 11.58 16.20 3.55
C CYS A 82 12.65 16.43 2.50
N LYS A 83 13.81 16.98 2.90
CA LYS A 83 14.97 17.20 2.03
C LYS A 83 15.50 15.89 1.44
N TYR A 84 15.52 14.83 2.23
CA TYR A 84 15.95 13.51 1.78
C TYR A 84 15.00 12.95 0.72
N MET A 85 13.70 12.97 0.99
CA MET A 85 12.70 12.40 0.09
C MET A 85 12.55 13.17 -1.23
N SER A 86 12.90 14.46 -1.25
CA SER A 86 12.95 15.28 -2.49
C SER A 86 14.31 15.23 -3.22
N SER A 87 15.33 14.59 -2.65
CA SER A 87 16.69 14.58 -3.21
C SER A 87 16.81 13.80 -4.53
N GLY A 88 15.93 12.82 -4.76
CA GLY A 88 15.97 11.94 -5.92
C GLY A 88 14.59 11.45 -6.33
N PRO A 89 14.51 10.62 -7.38
CA PRO A 89 13.25 10.07 -7.84
C PRO A 89 12.67 9.05 -6.84
N VAL A 90 11.35 8.96 -6.82
CA VAL A 90 10.56 7.97 -6.07
C VAL A 90 9.67 7.20 -7.04
N PHE A 91 9.31 5.98 -6.67
CA PHE A 91 8.29 5.20 -7.36
C PHE A 91 7.06 5.07 -6.47
N ALA A 92 6.05 5.87 -6.76
CA ALA A 92 4.79 5.92 -6.02
C ALA A 92 3.83 4.88 -6.59
N MET A 93 3.10 4.19 -5.71
CA MET A 93 2.17 3.12 -6.07
C MET A 93 0.93 3.15 -5.19
N VAL A 94 -0.19 2.69 -5.73
CA VAL A 94 -1.40 2.36 -4.97
C VAL A 94 -1.72 0.89 -5.22
N TRP A 95 -1.82 0.15 -4.13
CA TRP A 95 -2.18 -1.27 -4.13
C TRP A 95 -3.55 -1.48 -3.50
N GLU A 96 -4.30 -2.44 -4.02
CA GLU A 96 -5.66 -2.80 -3.60
C GLU A 96 -5.72 -4.25 -3.12
N GLY A 97 -6.45 -4.49 -2.02
CA GLY A 97 -6.69 -5.81 -1.47
C GLY A 97 -7.33 -5.78 -0.07
N GLN A 98 -7.78 -6.93 0.41
CA GLN A 98 -8.39 -7.04 1.73
C GLN A 98 -7.35 -6.82 2.85
N ASN A 99 -7.65 -5.96 3.83
CA ASN A 99 -6.76 -5.60 4.95
C ASN A 99 -5.36 -5.12 4.51
N ILE A 100 -5.23 -4.57 3.30
CA ILE A 100 -3.92 -4.36 2.67
C ILE A 100 -3.06 -3.36 3.42
N VAL A 101 -3.64 -2.36 4.10
CA VAL A 101 -2.86 -1.39 4.88
C VAL A 101 -2.02 -2.09 5.94
N LYS A 102 -2.67 -2.94 6.75
CA LYS A 102 -2.01 -3.73 7.80
C LYS A 102 -1.02 -4.74 7.21
N LEU A 103 -1.44 -5.49 6.20
CA LEU A 103 -0.61 -6.54 5.60
C LEU A 103 0.62 -5.98 4.89
N ALA A 104 0.50 -4.84 4.21
CA ALA A 104 1.62 -4.16 3.59
C ALA A 104 2.63 -3.70 4.65
N ARG A 105 2.19 -3.14 5.78
CA ARG A 105 3.11 -2.78 6.89
C ARG A 105 3.89 -3.99 7.41
N MET A 106 3.23 -5.15 7.55
CA MET A 106 3.91 -6.40 7.92
C MET A 106 4.95 -6.83 6.88
N MET A 107 4.62 -6.73 5.58
CA MET A 107 5.56 -7.06 4.50
C MET A 107 6.74 -6.10 4.44
N LEU A 108 6.52 -4.81 4.73
CA LEU A 108 7.57 -3.81 4.76
C LEU A 108 8.58 -4.07 5.90
N GLY A 109 8.09 -4.55 7.05
CA GLY A 109 8.86 -4.65 8.28
C GLY A 109 8.82 -3.36 9.10
N GLU A 110 9.46 -3.37 10.27
CA GLU A 110 9.51 -2.21 11.17
C GLU A 110 10.19 -0.99 10.53
N THR A 111 9.88 0.21 11.02
CA THR A 111 10.47 1.45 10.47
C THR A 111 11.99 1.44 10.58
N ASN A 112 12.52 0.92 11.70
CA ASN A 112 13.94 0.66 11.90
C ASN A 112 14.30 -0.72 11.32
N PRO A 113 15.19 -0.80 10.30
CA PRO A 113 15.59 -2.08 9.73
C PRO A 113 16.19 -3.07 10.73
N ALA A 114 16.87 -2.59 11.77
CA ALA A 114 17.44 -3.45 12.82
C ALA A 114 16.38 -4.25 13.59
N ASP A 115 15.15 -3.74 13.64
CA ASP A 115 14.01 -4.40 14.29
C ASP A 115 13.16 -5.22 13.29
N SER A 116 13.43 -5.07 11.99
CA SER A 116 12.73 -5.78 10.92
C SER A 116 13.16 -7.24 10.82
N LYS A 117 12.20 -8.15 10.66
CA LYS A 117 12.48 -9.58 10.58
C LYS A 117 12.97 -9.99 9.18
N PRO A 118 13.84 -11.02 9.06
CA PRO A 118 14.15 -11.64 7.77
C PRO A 118 12.87 -12.05 7.03
N GLY A 119 12.85 -11.84 5.72
CA GLY A 119 11.68 -12.00 4.84
C GLY A 119 10.87 -10.72 4.64
N SER A 120 10.97 -9.73 5.54
CA SER A 120 10.39 -8.39 5.32
C SER A 120 11.28 -7.57 4.38
N ILE A 121 10.70 -6.61 3.67
CA ILE A 121 11.43 -5.77 2.71
C ILE A 121 12.61 -5.05 3.39
N ARG A 122 12.39 -4.43 4.55
CA ARG A 122 13.46 -3.74 5.26
C ARG A 122 14.44 -4.69 5.94
N GLY A 123 13.97 -5.83 6.46
CA GLY A 123 14.85 -6.83 7.07
C GLY A 123 15.83 -7.44 6.06
N ASP A 124 15.38 -7.67 4.83
CA ASP A 124 16.23 -8.26 3.78
C ASP A 124 17.12 -7.23 3.09
N LEU A 125 16.64 -5.99 2.96
CA LEU A 125 17.21 -5.03 2.02
C LEU A 125 17.75 -3.75 2.67
N CYS A 126 17.64 -3.55 3.98
CA CYS A 126 18.05 -2.31 4.64
C CYS A 126 18.95 -2.56 5.86
N ILE A 127 19.66 -1.50 6.26
CA ILE A 127 20.57 -1.52 7.42
C ILE A 127 20.21 -0.38 8.38
N ASN A 128 20.09 0.85 7.88
CA ASN A 128 19.93 2.05 8.70
C ASN A 128 18.53 2.67 8.58
N ILE A 129 17.98 3.21 9.67
CA ILE A 129 16.65 3.82 9.72
C ILE A 129 16.45 4.97 8.71
N GLY A 130 17.49 5.79 8.49
CA GLY A 130 17.45 6.88 7.51
C GLY A 130 17.54 6.44 6.04
N ARG A 131 17.76 5.14 5.78
CA ARG A 131 17.90 4.51 4.45
C ARG A 131 17.12 3.19 4.41
N ASN A 132 15.83 3.29 4.74
CA ASN A 132 14.93 2.14 4.85
C ASN A 132 14.07 1.89 3.60
N ILE A 133 14.48 2.41 2.44
CA ILE A 133 14.03 2.20 1.05
C ILE A 133 12.55 2.32 0.67
N ILE A 134 11.61 2.22 1.61
CA ILE A 134 10.19 2.09 1.31
C ILE A 134 9.33 2.77 2.38
N HIS A 135 8.28 3.45 1.93
CA HIS A 135 7.18 3.98 2.74
C HIS A 135 5.91 3.17 2.48
N GLY A 136 5.06 3.06 3.48
CA GLY A 136 3.70 2.54 3.34
C GLY A 136 2.80 3.09 4.42
N SER A 137 1.57 3.43 4.05
CA SER A 137 0.54 3.96 4.96
C SER A 137 0.37 3.05 6.18
N ASP A 138 0.23 3.65 7.36
CA ASP A 138 0.15 2.97 8.66
C ASP A 138 -1.29 2.75 9.16
N THR A 139 -2.22 3.60 8.73
CA THR A 139 -3.65 3.50 9.03
C THR A 139 -4.50 3.67 7.76
N LEU A 140 -5.76 3.21 7.79
CA LEU A 140 -6.68 3.36 6.67
C LEU A 140 -6.99 4.84 6.37
N GLU A 141 -7.02 5.67 7.41
CA GLU A 141 -7.21 7.12 7.27
C GLU A 141 -6.02 7.77 6.56
N ASN A 142 -4.80 7.44 7.00
CA ASN A 142 -3.57 7.92 6.36
C ASN A 142 -3.46 7.39 4.92
N ALA A 143 -3.86 6.15 4.67
CA ALA A 143 -3.91 5.61 3.31
C ALA A 143 -4.82 6.42 2.39
N LYS A 144 -6.04 6.77 2.82
CA LYS A 144 -6.96 7.60 2.03
C LYS A 144 -6.36 8.97 1.73
N ARG A 145 -5.77 9.63 2.75
CA ARG A 145 -5.12 10.94 2.60
C ARG A 145 -3.94 10.87 1.63
N GLU A 146 -3.05 9.90 1.82
CA GLU A 146 -1.85 9.73 1.00
C GLU A 146 -2.22 9.40 -0.45
N VAL A 147 -3.15 8.47 -0.68
CA VAL A 147 -3.62 8.14 -2.02
C VAL A 147 -4.17 9.39 -2.73
N GLY A 148 -5.03 10.18 -2.07
CA GLY A 148 -5.58 11.41 -2.64
C GLY A 148 -4.56 12.55 -2.83
N LEU A 149 -3.51 12.60 -2.00
CA LEU A 149 -2.41 13.56 -2.16
C LEU A 149 -1.53 13.20 -3.37
N TRP A 150 -1.25 11.91 -3.55
CA TRP A 150 -0.29 11.45 -4.54
C TRP A 150 -0.90 11.19 -5.92
N PHE A 151 -2.17 10.84 -6.03
CA PHE A 151 -2.80 10.46 -7.30
C PHE A 151 -4.12 11.18 -7.54
N LYS A 152 -4.35 11.60 -8.78
CA LYS A 152 -5.62 12.07 -9.29
C LYS A 152 -6.49 10.89 -9.73
N ALA A 153 -7.80 11.10 -9.84
CA ALA A 153 -8.76 10.06 -10.17
C ALA A 153 -8.47 9.39 -11.53
N GLU A 154 -8.02 10.17 -12.52
CA GLU A 154 -7.68 9.72 -13.86
C GLU A 154 -6.40 8.87 -13.94
N GLU A 155 -5.59 8.83 -12.88
CA GLU A 155 -4.38 8.00 -12.82
C GLU A 155 -4.69 6.55 -12.38
N PHE A 156 -5.94 6.25 -12.00
CA PHE A 156 -6.36 4.92 -11.58
C PHE A 156 -6.80 4.07 -12.76
N VAL A 157 -6.41 2.80 -12.71
CA VAL A 157 -6.79 1.79 -13.71
C VAL A 157 -7.75 0.79 -13.08
N GLU A 158 -8.94 0.68 -13.65
CA GLU A 158 -9.93 -0.32 -13.26
C GLU A 158 -9.75 -1.61 -14.06
N TRP A 159 -9.54 -2.72 -13.36
CA TRP A 159 -9.37 -4.05 -13.95
C TRP A 159 -9.63 -5.15 -12.92
N THR A 160 -9.80 -6.39 -13.37
CA THR A 160 -10.04 -7.56 -12.51
C THR A 160 -8.96 -8.60 -12.75
N PRO A 161 -8.12 -8.94 -11.74
CA PRO A 161 -7.14 -10.00 -11.86
C PRO A 161 -7.82 -11.35 -12.12
N CYS A 162 -7.30 -12.13 -13.08
CA CYS A 162 -7.81 -13.49 -13.34
C CYS A 162 -7.64 -14.43 -12.14
N ALA A 163 -6.66 -14.16 -11.28
CA ALA A 163 -6.41 -14.91 -10.05
C ALA A 163 -7.36 -14.56 -8.90
N GLN A 164 -8.19 -13.51 -9.01
CA GLN A 164 -9.05 -13.03 -7.92
C GLN A 164 -9.94 -14.13 -7.31
N PRO A 165 -10.59 -15.03 -8.08
CA PRO A 165 -11.40 -16.12 -7.52
C PRO A 165 -10.61 -17.19 -6.74
N PHE A 166 -9.28 -17.19 -6.85
CA PHE A 166 -8.39 -18.11 -6.13
C PHE A 166 -7.72 -17.47 -4.91
N LEU A 167 -7.87 -16.14 -4.75
CA LEU A 167 -7.27 -15.36 -3.67
C LEU A 167 -8.27 -15.01 -2.57
N TYR A 168 -9.57 -14.93 -2.90
CA TYR A 168 -10.64 -14.52 -2.00
C TYR A 168 -11.83 -15.49 -2.09
N GLU A 169 -12.46 -15.77 -0.95
CA GLU A 169 -13.65 -16.63 -0.81
C GLU A 169 -14.97 -15.86 -0.94
#